data_AF-A0AAW0NTV5-F1
#
_entry.id   AF-A0AAW0NTV5-F1
#
_cell.length_a   1.000
_cell.length_b   1.000
_cell.length_c   1.000
_cell.angle_alpha   90.00
_cell.angle_beta   90.00
_cell.angle_gamma   90.00
#
_symmetry.space_group_name_H-M   'P 1'
#
loop_
_entity.id
_entity.type
_entity.pdbx_description
1 polymer ?
#
loop_
_entity_poly.entity_id
_entity_poly.type
_entity_poly.pdbx_seq_one_letter_code
_entity_poly.pdbx_strand_id
1 'polypeptide(L)'
;MTHKALLCRIPLPELPAEDTECPRPAKRKRSFLGQPTEITPYMKQPKASKFFFQHFEANVAKPAWRIQDTESPKFDKLFIELGPFHLRCAYFAAVGYFLTGSGYNEALCMSHILGSGSLAGKQFNRAIRIHPILLCALSELHIQRFLEDNCQGKVPSTVQRMLDVINQEPEKTISYISMTKPLTALTSFLLDYENYCRSTMAGIHGQTAQFAMIYMEMIKNNLLLDRALRTCDPDLYTYAMGQSLAVFWAANRPNYKRWAIKAFLQLVNRDNTHPGISEMLKNGGLSVRRTKKNFCRTAHDITLEQTANRDAASPQTGISAFTTNASGRKRWSVTTAARSQVVSILKESVGMQSRDDIAQECKAGRIKTDREAVMAVKETILNMMNPFFTELDPNHNYCITTGRALDPGIAKQLLHWLPMGKEWMDSFISECKTRPARFEERIKSKKVDG
;
A
#
# COMPACT_ATOMS: atom_id res chain seq x y z
N MET A 1 0.26 -17.71 -27.68
CA MET A 1 0.20 -16.27 -28.04
C MET A 1 0.06 -15.48 -26.75
N THR A 2 1.16 -14.85 -26.32
CA THR A 2 1.35 -14.27 -24.98
C THR A 2 0.83 -12.83 -24.92
N HIS A 3 0.15 -12.48 -23.82
CA HIS A 3 -0.43 -11.17 -23.49
C HIS A 3 0.64 -10.08 -23.22
N LYS A 4 1.62 -9.93 -24.12
CA LYS A 4 2.62 -8.85 -24.15
C LYS A 4 2.31 -7.78 -25.22
N ALA A 5 1.16 -7.83 -25.88
CA ALA A 5 0.90 -7.08 -27.12
C ALA A 5 -0.06 -5.87 -27.01
N LEU A 6 -0.38 -5.32 -25.83
CA LEU A 6 -1.28 -4.14 -25.79
C LEU A 6 -0.88 -2.97 -24.86
N LEU A 7 0.35 -2.93 -24.35
CA LEU A 7 0.84 -1.76 -23.57
C LEU A 7 2.23 -1.24 -24.00
N CYS A 8 2.78 -1.67 -25.14
CA CYS A 8 4.06 -1.15 -25.65
C CYS A 8 3.85 -0.08 -26.72
N ARG A 9 3.72 1.19 -26.32
CA ARG A 9 4.24 2.37 -27.06
C ARG A 9 4.47 3.56 -26.11
N ILE A 10 5.41 3.40 -25.19
CA ILE A 10 6.22 4.51 -24.67
C ILE A 10 7.65 3.97 -24.62
N PRO A 11 8.63 4.57 -25.33
CA PRO A 11 10.01 4.10 -25.27
C PRO A 11 10.57 4.37 -23.86
N LEU A 12 11.13 3.35 -23.23
CA LEU A 12 11.97 3.52 -22.05
C LEU A 12 13.28 4.21 -22.51
N PRO A 13 13.74 5.30 -21.86
CA PRO A 13 15.05 5.86 -22.16
C PRO A 13 16.16 4.92 -21.67
N GLU A 14 17.17 4.72 -22.53
CA GLU A 14 18.38 3.97 -22.22
C GLU A 14 19.13 4.62 -21.05
N LEU A 15 19.54 3.79 -20.08
CA LEU A 15 20.38 4.23 -18.96
C LEU A 15 21.81 4.47 -19.48
N PRO A 16 22.44 5.62 -19.17
CA PRO A 16 23.84 5.83 -19.53
C PRO A 16 24.78 4.91 -18.73
N ALA A 17 25.82 4.45 -19.40
CA ALA A 17 26.87 3.58 -18.85
C ALA A 17 27.59 4.22 -17.66
N GLU A 18 27.89 3.40 -16.65
CA GLU A 18 28.67 3.77 -15.48
C GLU A 18 30.13 4.01 -15.87
N ASP A 19 30.61 5.25 -15.77
CA ASP A 19 32.04 5.53 -15.72
C ASP A 19 32.56 5.35 -14.29
N THR A 20 33.46 4.38 -14.17
CA THR A 20 34.22 4.00 -12.99
C THR A 20 35.27 5.05 -12.65
N GLU A 21 35.24 5.62 -11.45
CA GLU A 21 36.46 5.93 -10.69
C GLU A 21 36.15 6.23 -9.20
N CYS A 22 36.71 5.40 -8.32
CA CYS A 22 36.56 5.49 -6.87
C CYS A 22 37.81 6.17 -6.25
N PRO A 23 37.69 7.29 -5.53
CA PRO A 23 38.84 7.88 -4.85
C PRO A 23 39.12 7.18 -3.51
N ARG A 24 40.38 6.77 -3.32
CA ARG A 24 40.93 6.15 -2.09
C ARG A 24 40.86 7.10 -0.87
N PRO A 25 40.77 6.57 0.37
CA PRO A 25 40.61 7.39 1.57
C PRO A 25 41.93 8.02 2.04
N ALA A 26 41.93 9.33 2.28
CA ALA A 26 43.03 10.05 2.89
C ALA A 26 43.03 9.95 4.43
N LYS A 27 44.24 9.92 4.98
CA LYS A 27 44.61 9.65 6.38
C LYS A 27 43.99 10.62 7.40
N ARG A 28 43.45 10.07 8.51
CA ARG A 28 42.99 10.78 9.71
C ARG A 28 44.13 11.56 10.39
N LYS A 29 43.94 12.87 10.59
CA LYS A 29 44.58 13.63 11.69
C LYS A 29 43.52 14.02 12.71
N ARG A 30 43.81 13.74 13.99
CA ARG A 30 42.99 14.10 15.16
C ARG A 30 43.19 15.59 15.48
N SER A 31 42.11 16.33 15.65
CA SER A 31 42.09 17.55 16.47
C SER A 31 40.79 17.59 17.27
N PHE A 32 40.95 17.50 18.59
CA PHE A 32 39.93 17.69 19.61
C PHE A 32 39.54 19.18 19.65
N LEU A 33 38.28 19.46 19.27
CA LEU A 33 37.44 20.60 19.66
C LEU A 33 36.23 20.52 18.71
N GLY A 34 35.16 19.89 19.18
CA GLY A 34 33.94 19.68 18.40
C GLY A 34 33.25 21.02 18.12
N GLN A 35 33.44 21.55 16.92
CA GLN A 35 32.54 22.55 16.36
C GLN A 35 31.11 21.98 16.35
N PRO A 36 30.06 22.79 16.58
CA PRO A 36 28.69 22.34 16.44
C PRO A 36 28.53 21.73 15.06
N THR A 37 28.22 20.44 14.99
CA THR A 37 27.83 19.77 13.75
C THR A 37 26.75 20.62 13.09
N GLU A 38 27.06 21.10 11.89
CA GLU A 38 26.16 21.85 11.04
C GLU A 38 24.76 21.24 11.11
N ILE A 39 23.84 22.03 11.65
CA ILE A 39 22.41 21.85 11.47
C ILE A 39 22.23 21.63 9.98
N THR A 40 21.77 20.42 9.59
CA THR A 40 21.39 20.13 8.19
C THR A 40 20.67 21.35 7.67
N PRO A 41 21.20 22.04 6.63
CA PRO A 41 20.60 23.28 6.19
C PRO A 41 19.13 22.99 5.90
N TYR A 42 18.25 23.80 6.49
CA TYR A 42 16.91 24.01 5.96
C TYR A 42 17.02 23.94 4.44
N MET A 43 16.21 23.07 3.82
CA MET A 43 16.16 22.84 2.39
C MET A 43 16.61 24.11 1.67
N LYS A 44 17.75 24.07 0.95
CA LYS A 44 17.98 25.07 -0.10
C LYS A 44 16.69 25.06 -0.89
N GLN A 45 15.90 26.14 -0.79
CA GLN A 45 14.68 26.24 -1.57
C GLN A 45 15.13 25.96 -3.01
N PRO A 46 14.60 24.91 -3.66
CA PRO A 46 14.90 24.72 -5.07
C PRO A 46 14.53 26.03 -5.75
N LYS A 47 15.37 26.48 -6.70
CA LYS A 47 15.08 27.58 -7.63
C LYS A 47 13.57 27.63 -7.85
N ALA A 48 12.93 28.76 -7.49
CA ALA A 48 11.47 28.95 -7.42
C ALA A 48 10.69 27.84 -8.14
N SER A 49 10.10 26.92 -7.37
CA SER A 49 9.38 25.79 -7.95
C SER A 49 8.35 26.31 -8.95
N LYS A 50 8.40 25.83 -10.20
CA LYS A 50 7.45 26.23 -11.26
C LYS A 50 6.01 25.78 -10.98
N PHE A 51 5.80 25.09 -9.85
CA PHE A 51 4.56 24.52 -9.40
C PHE A 51 4.43 24.62 -7.87
N PHE A 52 3.19 24.48 -7.39
CA PHE A 52 2.84 24.25 -6.00
C PHE A 52 2.43 22.78 -5.84
N PHE A 53 2.73 22.18 -4.69
CA PHE A 53 2.35 20.81 -4.41
C PHE A 53 1.62 20.75 -3.08
N GLN A 54 0.43 20.13 -3.08
CA GLN A 54 -0.39 20.04 -1.89
C GLN A 54 -1.07 18.68 -1.78
N HIS A 55 -0.94 18.06 -0.61
CA HIS A 55 -1.73 16.90 -0.22
C HIS A 55 -3.09 17.35 0.29
N PHE A 56 -4.16 16.73 -0.20
CA PHE A 56 -5.52 16.93 0.30
C PHE A 56 -6.18 15.60 0.64
N GLU A 57 -6.92 15.57 1.76
CA GLU A 57 -7.86 14.48 2.00
C GLU A 57 -8.96 14.46 0.93
N ALA A 58 -9.62 13.31 0.75
CA ALA A 58 -10.59 13.12 -0.32
C ALA A 58 -11.78 14.09 -0.29
N ASN A 59 -12.15 14.66 0.86
CA ASN A 59 -13.24 15.64 0.94
C ASN A 59 -12.82 17.04 0.50
N VAL A 60 -11.53 17.39 0.65
CA VAL A 60 -10.97 18.68 0.25
C VAL A 60 -10.42 18.63 -1.18
N ALA A 61 -9.88 17.48 -1.61
CA ALA A 61 -9.32 17.32 -2.95
C ALA A 61 -10.37 17.58 -4.05
N LYS A 62 -11.61 17.12 -3.86
CA LYS A 62 -12.71 17.27 -4.83
C LYS A 62 -13.06 18.75 -5.10
N PRO A 63 -13.42 19.57 -4.10
CA PRO A 63 -13.66 20.99 -4.35
C PRO A 63 -12.39 21.70 -4.86
N ALA A 64 -11.19 21.33 -4.39
CA ALA A 64 -9.95 21.91 -4.88
C ALA A 64 -9.73 21.65 -6.39
N TRP A 65 -9.94 20.44 -6.86
CA TRP A 65 -9.90 20.11 -8.29
C TRP A 65 -10.96 20.85 -9.10
N ARG A 66 -12.18 21.01 -8.57
CA ARG A 66 -13.23 21.78 -9.26
C ARG A 66 -12.88 23.26 -9.38
N ILE A 67 -12.33 23.85 -8.32
CA ILE A 67 -11.83 25.22 -8.33
C ILE A 67 -10.69 25.35 -9.34
N GLN A 68 -9.74 24.41 -9.34
CA GLN A 68 -8.65 24.38 -10.31
C GLN A 68 -9.18 24.33 -11.75
N ASP A 69 -10.15 23.47 -12.05
CA ASP A 69 -10.72 23.35 -13.39
C ASP A 69 -11.51 24.62 -13.79
N THR A 70 -12.26 25.22 -12.85
CA THR A 70 -13.10 26.41 -13.12
C THR A 70 -12.29 27.68 -13.30
N GLU A 71 -11.20 27.83 -12.55
CA GLU A 71 -10.34 29.02 -12.54
C GLU A 71 -9.12 28.84 -13.45
N SER A 72 -9.08 27.81 -14.30
CA SER A 72 -7.97 27.58 -15.21
C SER A 72 -7.73 28.82 -16.11
N PRO A 73 -6.48 29.28 -16.29
CA PRO A 73 -5.21 28.61 -15.94
C PRO A 73 -4.62 29.02 -14.57
N LYS A 74 -5.35 29.78 -13.74
CA LYS A 74 -4.82 30.42 -12.52
C LYS A 74 -4.18 29.44 -11.54
N PHE A 75 -4.78 28.26 -11.38
CA PHE A 75 -4.31 27.22 -10.47
C PHE A 75 -3.74 25.99 -11.17
N ASP A 76 -3.44 26.05 -12.48
CA ASP A 76 -2.92 24.91 -13.24
C ASP A 76 -1.55 24.44 -12.74
N LYS A 77 -0.80 25.34 -12.09
CA LYS A 77 0.49 25.03 -11.45
C LYS A 77 0.36 24.32 -10.10
N LEU A 78 -0.85 24.11 -9.58
CA LEU A 78 -1.08 23.39 -8.33
C LEU A 78 -1.22 21.89 -8.61
N PHE A 79 -0.24 21.10 -8.18
CA PHE A 79 -0.39 19.66 -8.15
C PHE A 79 -1.12 19.23 -6.87
N ILE A 80 -2.29 18.62 -7.04
CA ILE A 80 -3.12 18.11 -5.95
C ILE A 80 -2.87 16.62 -5.82
N GLU A 81 -2.29 16.19 -4.70
CA GLU A 81 -2.13 14.78 -4.37
C GLU A 81 -3.26 14.29 -3.46
N LEU A 82 -3.89 13.19 -3.84
CA LEU A 82 -4.96 12.58 -3.05
C LEU A 82 -4.37 11.80 -1.86
N GLY A 83 -4.80 12.17 -0.65
CA GLY A 83 -4.34 11.57 0.61
C GLY A 83 -4.28 10.03 0.60
N PRO A 84 -3.07 9.42 0.66
CA PRO A 84 -2.91 7.97 0.57
C PRO A 84 -3.55 7.19 1.72
N PHE A 85 -3.65 7.76 2.93
CA PHE A 85 -4.30 7.08 4.06
C PHE A 85 -5.79 6.91 3.84
N HIS A 86 -6.49 7.97 3.42
CA HIS A 86 -7.93 7.89 3.15
C HIS A 86 -8.25 7.00 1.94
N LEU A 87 -7.39 7.03 0.91
CA LEU A 87 -7.45 6.09 -0.22
C LEU A 87 -7.40 4.64 0.27
N ARG A 88 -6.46 4.32 1.17
CA ARG A 88 -6.32 2.97 1.74
C ARG A 88 -7.47 2.60 2.67
N CYS A 89 -8.01 3.52 3.47
CA CYS A 89 -9.23 3.29 4.25
C CYS A 89 -10.39 2.86 3.36
N ALA A 90 -10.59 3.55 2.23
CA ALA A 90 -11.61 3.19 1.26
C ALA A 90 -11.31 1.85 0.57
N TYR A 91 -10.04 1.53 0.35
CA TYR A 91 -9.60 0.27 -0.22
C TYR A 91 -9.93 -0.90 0.71
N PHE A 92 -9.57 -0.82 1.98
CA PHE A 92 -9.93 -1.84 2.96
C PHE A 92 -11.44 -1.97 3.16
N ALA A 93 -12.19 -0.86 3.08
CA ALA A 93 -13.65 -0.94 3.07
C ALA A 93 -14.18 -1.70 1.86
N ALA A 94 -13.57 -1.55 0.68
CA ALA A 94 -13.92 -2.31 -0.52
C ALA A 94 -13.55 -3.79 -0.39
N VAL A 95 -12.36 -4.11 0.14
CA VAL A 95 -11.95 -5.50 0.39
C VAL A 95 -12.83 -6.18 1.44
N GLY A 96 -13.17 -5.48 2.53
CA GLY A 96 -14.09 -6.01 3.53
C GLY A 96 -15.50 -6.26 2.96
N TYR A 97 -15.93 -5.46 1.97
CA TYR A 97 -17.17 -5.72 1.25
C TYR A 97 -17.07 -7.00 0.40
N PHE A 98 -15.96 -7.21 -0.33
CA PHE A 98 -15.72 -8.44 -1.10
C PHE A 98 -15.69 -9.72 -0.25
N LEU A 99 -15.29 -9.62 1.02
CA LEU A 99 -15.24 -10.76 1.94
C LEU A 99 -16.58 -11.03 2.66
N THR A 100 -17.65 -10.30 2.35
CA THR A 100 -18.92 -10.47 3.06
C THR A 100 -19.49 -11.86 2.74
N GLY A 101 -20.04 -12.56 3.74
CA GLY A 101 -20.59 -13.90 3.56
C GLY A 101 -19.59 -15.03 3.26
N SER A 102 -18.31 -14.72 3.02
CA SER A 102 -17.29 -15.71 2.65
C SER A 102 -16.85 -16.63 3.80
N GLY A 103 -17.12 -16.26 5.06
CA GLY A 103 -16.62 -16.95 6.25
C GLY A 103 -15.27 -16.43 6.78
N TYR A 104 -14.55 -15.58 6.03
CA TYR A 104 -13.24 -15.10 6.49
C TYR A 104 -13.30 -14.18 7.71
N ASN A 105 -14.36 -13.36 7.84
CA ASN A 105 -14.54 -12.53 9.03
C ASN A 105 -14.77 -13.41 10.27
N GLU A 106 -15.60 -14.44 10.13
CA GLU A 106 -15.96 -15.39 11.17
C GLU A 106 -14.74 -16.24 11.57
N ALA A 107 -13.94 -16.70 10.61
CA ALA A 107 -12.67 -17.38 10.88
C ALA A 107 -11.71 -16.51 11.70
N LEU A 108 -11.60 -15.21 11.38
CA LEU A 108 -10.79 -14.28 12.14
C LEU A 108 -11.34 -14.04 13.56
N CYS A 109 -12.66 -14.02 13.73
CA CYS A 109 -13.28 -13.94 15.05
C CYS A 109 -13.02 -15.20 15.89
N MET A 110 -13.15 -16.39 15.28
CA MET A 110 -12.93 -17.68 15.95
C MET A 110 -11.46 -17.92 16.29
N SER A 111 -10.53 -17.35 15.52
CA SER A 111 -9.10 -17.33 15.85
C SER A 111 -8.72 -16.33 16.96
N HIS A 112 -9.69 -15.59 17.52
CA HIS A 112 -9.49 -14.54 18.53
C HIS A 112 -8.59 -13.37 18.09
N ILE A 113 -8.33 -13.21 16.79
CA ILE A 113 -7.53 -12.11 16.23
C ILE A 113 -8.39 -10.88 15.93
N LEU A 114 -9.68 -11.10 15.69
CA LEU A 114 -10.69 -10.07 15.46
C LEU A 114 -11.75 -10.16 16.56
N GLY A 115 -12.11 -9.02 17.17
CA GLY A 115 -13.31 -8.95 18.02
C GLY A 115 -14.59 -9.04 17.17
N SER A 116 -15.78 -8.89 17.74
CA SER A 116 -17.09 -8.94 17.03
C SER A 116 -17.33 -7.85 15.97
N GLY A 117 -16.29 -7.20 15.44
CA GLY A 117 -16.36 -6.15 14.43
C GLY A 117 -15.88 -6.61 13.05
N SER A 118 -16.34 -5.94 12.01
CA SER A 118 -16.02 -6.21 10.60
C SER A 118 -14.58 -5.80 10.22
N LEU A 119 -14.02 -6.46 9.19
CA LEU A 119 -12.84 -6.02 8.42
C LEU A 119 -13.04 -4.69 7.67
N ALA A 120 -14.21 -4.06 7.74
CA ALA A 120 -14.48 -2.79 7.11
C ALA A 120 -13.49 -1.70 7.55
N GLY A 121 -12.94 -0.96 6.57
CA GLY A 121 -11.88 0.05 6.73
C GLY A 121 -12.14 1.25 7.64
N LYS A 122 -13.19 1.23 8.48
CA LYS A 122 -13.43 2.21 9.54
C LYS A 122 -12.35 2.16 10.64
N GLN A 123 -11.70 1.00 10.82
CA GLN A 123 -10.63 0.81 11.79
C GLN A 123 -9.30 0.56 11.08
N PHE A 124 -8.69 1.62 10.56
CA PHE A 124 -7.48 1.53 9.74
C PHE A 124 -6.34 0.73 10.39
N ASN A 125 -5.97 1.06 11.64
CA ASN A 125 -4.88 0.37 12.35
C ASN A 125 -5.14 -1.13 12.54
N ARG A 126 -6.41 -1.53 12.63
CA ARG A 126 -6.80 -2.93 12.68
C ARG A 126 -6.70 -3.59 11.32
N ALA A 127 -7.21 -2.94 10.27
CA ALA A 127 -7.18 -3.44 8.90
C ALA A 127 -5.74 -3.65 8.38
N ILE A 128 -4.83 -2.69 8.62
CA ILE A 128 -3.42 -2.79 8.21
C ILE A 128 -2.67 -3.94 8.90
N ARG A 129 -3.16 -4.42 10.04
CA ARG A 129 -2.57 -5.55 10.76
C ARG A 129 -3.20 -6.89 10.37
N ILE A 130 -4.53 -6.96 10.33
CA ILE A 130 -5.25 -8.24 10.17
C ILE A 130 -5.18 -8.77 8.74
N HIS A 131 -5.27 -7.91 7.72
CA HIS A 131 -5.22 -8.36 6.33
C HIS A 131 -3.90 -9.05 5.96
N PRO A 132 -2.71 -8.53 6.35
CA PRO A 132 -1.45 -9.25 6.18
C PRO A 132 -1.38 -10.58 6.94
N ILE A 133 -1.94 -10.66 8.16
CA ILE A 133 -2.00 -11.93 8.91
C ILE A 133 -2.81 -12.97 8.13
N LEU A 134 -4.01 -12.62 7.65
CA LEU A 134 -4.83 -13.52 6.86
C LEU A 134 -4.16 -13.87 5.52
N LEU A 135 -3.51 -12.90 4.85
CA LEU A 135 -2.74 -13.15 3.64
C LEU A 135 -1.61 -14.16 3.89
N CYS A 136 -0.86 -14.04 4.98
CA CYS A 136 0.19 -14.98 5.34
C CYS A 136 -0.38 -16.38 5.60
N ALA A 137 -1.44 -16.50 6.40
CA ALA A 137 -2.08 -17.79 6.68
C ALA A 137 -2.55 -18.48 5.39
N LEU A 138 -3.23 -17.75 4.50
CA LEU A 138 -3.66 -18.28 3.20
C LEU A 138 -2.48 -18.62 2.27
N SER A 139 -1.42 -17.81 2.28
CA SER A 139 -0.21 -18.08 1.49
C SER A 139 0.48 -19.37 1.97
N GLU A 140 0.54 -19.61 3.27
CA GLU A 140 1.09 -20.84 3.85
C GLU A 140 0.25 -22.07 3.49
N LEU A 141 -1.09 -21.96 3.53
CA LEU A 141 -1.97 -23.06 3.11
C LEU A 141 -1.82 -23.35 1.60
N HIS A 142 -1.75 -22.31 0.78
CA HIS A 142 -1.60 -22.44 -0.67
C HIS A 142 -0.23 -23.02 -1.06
N ILE A 143 0.87 -22.56 -0.45
CA ILE A 143 2.20 -23.13 -0.73
C ILE A 143 2.31 -24.56 -0.22
N GLN A 144 1.68 -24.89 0.92
CA GLN A 144 1.61 -26.28 1.39
C GLN A 144 0.91 -27.16 0.35
N ARG A 145 -0.22 -26.69 -0.21
CA ARG A 145 -0.92 -27.42 -1.27
C ARG A 145 -0.06 -27.60 -2.52
N PHE A 146 0.62 -26.54 -2.97
CA PHE A 146 1.59 -26.64 -4.07
C PHE A 146 2.66 -27.71 -3.81
N LEU A 147 3.21 -27.75 -2.60
CA LEU A 147 4.21 -28.74 -2.21
C LEU A 147 3.64 -30.15 -2.21
N GLU A 148 2.42 -30.35 -1.73
CA GLU A 148 1.72 -31.65 -1.78
C GLU A 148 1.56 -32.13 -3.23
N ASP A 149 1.11 -31.25 -4.12
CA ASP A 149 0.85 -31.57 -5.53
C ASP A 149 2.11 -31.79 -6.36
N ASN A 150 3.18 -31.03 -6.10
CA ASN A 150 4.33 -30.94 -7.02
C ASN A 150 5.66 -31.37 -6.39
N CYS A 151 5.73 -31.51 -5.07
CA CYS A 151 6.99 -31.72 -4.34
C CYS A 151 6.87 -32.77 -3.21
N GLN A 152 5.92 -33.71 -3.29
CA GLN A 152 5.73 -34.76 -2.28
C GLN A 152 5.57 -34.21 -0.85
N GLY A 153 4.95 -33.03 -0.73
CA GLY A 153 4.67 -32.35 0.53
C GLY A 153 5.87 -31.66 1.19
N LYS A 154 7.04 -31.60 0.54
CA LYS A 154 8.26 -31.02 1.14
C LYS A 154 8.98 -30.06 0.21
N VAL A 155 9.59 -29.03 0.78
CA VAL A 155 10.50 -28.15 0.03
C VAL A 155 11.70 -28.99 -0.47
N PRO A 156 12.07 -28.91 -1.76
CA PRO A 156 13.23 -29.61 -2.27
C PRO A 156 14.50 -29.27 -1.47
N SER A 157 15.30 -30.27 -1.10
CA SER A 157 16.46 -30.09 -0.22
C SER A 157 17.49 -29.08 -0.74
N THR A 158 17.64 -28.97 -2.05
CA THR A 158 18.48 -27.95 -2.70
C THR A 158 17.94 -26.54 -2.47
N VAL A 159 16.62 -26.36 -2.58
CA VAL A 159 15.95 -25.07 -2.31
C VAL A 159 16.04 -24.74 -0.82
N GLN A 160 15.80 -25.71 0.06
CA GLN A 160 15.88 -25.51 1.51
C GLN A 160 17.27 -25.01 1.94
N ARG A 161 18.35 -25.64 1.45
CA ARG A 161 19.73 -25.19 1.73
C ARG A 161 19.97 -23.75 1.29
N MET A 162 19.40 -23.33 0.15
CA MET A 162 19.52 -21.95 -0.31
C MET A 162 18.76 -20.97 0.59
N LEU A 163 17.54 -21.34 1.02
CA LEU A 163 16.76 -20.54 1.97
C LEU A 163 17.48 -20.40 3.32
N ASP A 164 18.12 -21.46 3.81
CA ASP A 164 18.88 -21.43 5.06
C ASP A 164 20.07 -20.47 4.98
N VAL A 165 20.79 -20.46 3.85
CA VAL A 165 21.88 -19.51 3.59
C VAL A 165 21.36 -18.07 3.56
N ILE A 166 20.26 -17.81 2.84
CA ILE A 166 19.64 -16.48 2.76
C ILE A 166 19.22 -15.98 4.15
N ASN A 167 18.67 -16.87 4.99
CA ASN A 167 18.22 -16.53 6.33
C ASN A 167 19.37 -16.28 7.31
N GLN A 168 20.50 -16.99 7.16
CA GLN A 168 21.67 -16.83 8.03
C GLN A 168 22.51 -15.61 7.68
N GLU A 169 22.63 -15.26 6.39
CA GLU A 169 23.46 -14.16 5.92
C GLU A 169 22.71 -13.15 5.03
N PRO A 170 21.63 -12.51 5.52
CA PRO A 170 20.73 -11.68 4.71
C PRO A 170 21.43 -10.52 4.00
N GLU A 171 22.51 -9.99 4.59
CA GLU A 171 23.26 -8.86 4.03
C GLU A 171 24.23 -9.27 2.92
N LYS A 172 24.62 -10.55 2.87
CA LYS A 172 25.46 -11.11 1.80
C LYS A 172 24.64 -11.74 0.67
N THR A 173 23.34 -11.93 0.87
CA THR A 173 22.42 -12.48 -0.12
C THR A 173 22.53 -11.81 -1.50
N ILE A 174 22.65 -10.48 -1.57
CA ILE A 174 22.80 -9.75 -2.85
C ILE A 174 24.12 -10.10 -3.56
N SER A 175 25.22 -10.23 -2.82
CA SER A 175 26.51 -10.67 -3.37
C SER A 175 26.49 -12.13 -3.81
N TYR A 176 25.80 -13.00 -3.06
CA TYR A 176 25.61 -14.41 -3.40
C TYR A 176 24.75 -14.59 -4.67
N ILE A 177 23.73 -13.74 -4.82
CA ILE A 177 22.86 -13.72 -6.01
C ILE A 177 23.62 -13.28 -7.26
N SER A 178 24.55 -12.34 -7.11
CA SER A 178 25.31 -11.80 -8.25
C SER A 178 26.47 -12.69 -8.70
N MET A 179 26.95 -13.62 -7.85
CA MET A 179 28.21 -14.35 -8.07
C MET A 179 28.08 -15.83 -8.47
N THR A 180 26.89 -16.45 -8.50
CA THR A 180 26.80 -17.91 -8.70
C THR A 180 25.74 -18.34 -9.74
N LYS A 181 26.16 -19.21 -10.67
CA LYS A 181 25.32 -19.91 -11.67
C LYS A 181 24.29 -20.94 -11.14
N PRO A 182 24.18 -21.33 -9.85
CA PRO A 182 23.09 -22.17 -9.34
C PRO A 182 21.96 -21.36 -8.66
N LEU A 183 21.55 -20.22 -9.23
CA LEU A 183 20.22 -19.64 -8.95
C LEU A 183 19.08 -20.42 -9.61
N THR A 184 19.39 -21.31 -10.56
CA THR A 184 18.40 -22.00 -11.39
C THR A 184 17.40 -22.82 -10.59
N ALA A 185 17.82 -23.52 -9.52
CA ALA A 185 16.91 -24.36 -8.72
C ALA A 185 15.89 -23.53 -7.92
N LEU A 186 16.34 -22.49 -7.20
CA LEU A 186 15.44 -21.59 -6.47
C LEU A 186 14.57 -20.79 -7.44
N THR A 187 15.14 -20.25 -8.52
CA THR A 187 14.37 -19.52 -9.54
C THR A 187 13.35 -20.41 -10.22
N SER A 188 13.70 -21.66 -10.58
CA SER A 188 12.75 -22.63 -11.15
C SER A 188 11.62 -22.91 -10.16
N PHE A 189 11.96 -23.21 -8.90
CA PHE A 189 10.96 -23.47 -7.87
C PHE A 189 10.00 -22.28 -7.67
N LEU A 190 10.52 -21.05 -7.64
CA LEU A 190 9.70 -19.84 -7.54
C LEU A 190 8.84 -19.65 -8.79
N LEU A 191 9.37 -19.93 -9.98
CA LEU A 191 8.61 -19.86 -11.24
C LEU A 191 7.51 -20.91 -11.31
N ASP A 192 7.76 -22.13 -10.85
CA ASP A 192 6.80 -23.21 -10.75
C ASP A 192 5.67 -22.83 -9.78
N TYR A 193 6.01 -22.25 -8.63
CA TYR A 193 5.00 -21.74 -7.69
C TYR A 193 4.22 -20.54 -8.24
N GLU A 194 4.87 -19.63 -8.98
CA GLU A 194 4.17 -18.54 -9.68
C GLU A 194 3.18 -19.07 -10.72
N ASN A 195 3.57 -20.10 -11.49
CA ASN A 195 2.69 -20.77 -12.44
C ASN A 195 1.51 -21.43 -11.72
N TYR A 196 1.77 -22.10 -10.60
CA TYR A 196 0.72 -22.68 -9.77
C TYR A 196 -0.25 -21.61 -9.26
N CYS A 197 0.25 -20.45 -8.79
CA CYS A 197 -0.59 -19.31 -8.42
C CYS A 197 -1.47 -18.80 -9.58
N ARG A 198 -0.93 -18.73 -10.80
CA ARG A 198 -1.68 -18.34 -12.00
C ARG A 198 -2.78 -19.36 -12.33
N SER A 199 -2.50 -20.65 -12.21
CA SER A 199 -3.48 -21.72 -12.38
C SER A 199 -4.61 -21.64 -11.35
N THR A 200 -4.29 -21.41 -10.06
CA THR A 200 -5.30 -21.20 -9.02
C THR A 200 -6.16 -19.96 -9.32
N MET A 201 -5.54 -18.86 -9.73
CA MET A 201 -6.24 -17.62 -10.10
C MET A 201 -7.16 -17.81 -11.33
N ALA A 202 -6.82 -18.75 -12.22
CA ALA A 202 -7.65 -19.12 -13.36
C ALA A 202 -8.77 -20.10 -13.02
N GLY A 203 -8.88 -20.55 -11.77
CA GLY A 203 -9.92 -21.47 -11.30
C GLY A 203 -9.59 -22.96 -11.47
N ILE A 204 -8.37 -23.30 -11.90
CA ILE A 204 -7.97 -24.70 -12.13
C ILE A 204 -8.05 -25.54 -10.85
N HIS A 205 -7.77 -24.94 -9.69
CA HIS A 205 -7.84 -25.61 -8.38
C HIS A 205 -9.16 -25.36 -7.64
N GLY A 206 -10.22 -25.00 -8.37
CA GLY A 206 -11.56 -24.78 -7.83
C GLY A 206 -11.89 -23.32 -7.51
N GLN A 207 -13.19 -23.02 -7.49
CA GLN A 207 -13.69 -21.65 -7.32
C GLN A 207 -13.39 -21.05 -5.94
N THR A 208 -13.44 -21.83 -4.86
CA THR A 208 -13.10 -21.33 -3.51
C THR A 208 -11.62 -20.93 -3.42
N ALA A 209 -10.72 -21.72 -4.01
CA ALA A 209 -9.31 -21.40 -4.10
C ALA A 209 -9.07 -20.14 -4.94
N GLN A 210 -9.77 -20.01 -6.07
CA GLN A 210 -9.73 -18.82 -6.90
C GLN A 210 -10.19 -17.56 -6.14
N PHE A 211 -11.30 -17.64 -5.40
CA PHE A 211 -11.80 -16.55 -4.57
C PHE A 211 -10.75 -16.11 -3.53
N ALA A 212 -10.12 -17.07 -2.83
CA ALA A 212 -9.05 -16.79 -1.89
C ALA A 212 -7.87 -16.07 -2.56
N MET A 213 -7.47 -16.50 -3.77
CA MET A 213 -6.39 -15.86 -4.53
C MET A 213 -6.72 -14.43 -4.95
N ILE A 214 -7.96 -14.14 -5.37
CA ILE A 214 -8.41 -12.77 -5.69
C ILE A 214 -8.26 -11.86 -4.47
N TYR A 215 -8.71 -12.33 -3.28
CA TYR A 215 -8.49 -11.60 -2.04
C TYR A 215 -7.01 -11.35 -1.76
N MET A 216 -6.18 -12.40 -1.87
CA MET A 216 -4.75 -12.30 -1.61
C MET A 216 -4.07 -11.27 -2.52
N GLU A 217 -4.46 -11.22 -3.81
CA GLU A 217 -3.92 -10.27 -4.78
C GLU A 217 -4.26 -8.82 -4.41
N MET A 218 -5.49 -8.56 -3.95
CA MET A 218 -5.86 -7.24 -3.46
C MET A 218 -5.00 -6.79 -2.28
N ILE A 219 -4.76 -7.68 -1.31
CA ILE A 219 -3.93 -7.33 -0.16
C ILE A 219 -2.47 -7.13 -0.58
N LYS A 220 -1.92 -7.97 -1.46
CA LYS A 220 -0.57 -7.78 -2.04
C LYS A 220 -0.44 -6.43 -2.72
N ASN A 221 -1.43 -6.01 -3.51
CA ASN A 221 -1.42 -4.69 -4.14
C ASN A 221 -1.42 -3.54 -3.11
N ASN A 222 -2.19 -3.64 -2.03
CA ASN A 222 -2.14 -2.64 -0.96
C ASN A 222 -0.80 -2.67 -0.18
N LEU A 223 -0.14 -3.82 -0.05
CA LEU A 223 1.22 -3.89 0.50
C LEU A 223 2.25 -3.23 -0.43
N LEU A 224 2.08 -3.31 -1.75
CA LEU A 224 2.91 -2.54 -2.69
C LEU A 224 2.71 -1.03 -2.52
N LEU A 225 1.47 -0.58 -2.31
CA LEU A 225 1.17 0.81 -2.02
C LEU A 225 1.81 1.28 -0.70
N ASP A 226 1.75 0.47 0.36
CA ASP A 226 2.43 0.76 1.63
C ASP A 226 3.95 0.82 1.46
N ARG A 227 4.53 -0.17 0.76
CA ARG A 227 5.96 -0.18 0.44
C ARG A 227 6.37 1.08 -0.30
N ALA A 228 5.62 1.49 -1.33
CA ALA A 228 5.91 2.68 -2.10
C ALA A 228 5.96 3.94 -1.21
N LEU A 229 5.01 4.08 -0.29
CA LEU A 229 5.00 5.17 0.69
C LEU A 229 6.17 5.07 1.67
N ARG A 230 6.42 3.88 2.24
CA ARG A 230 7.49 3.64 3.23
C ARG A 230 8.89 3.84 2.67
N THR A 231 9.06 3.64 1.36
CA THR A 231 10.32 3.79 0.63
C THR A 231 10.41 5.08 -0.19
N CYS A 232 9.33 5.87 -0.27
CA CYS A 232 9.23 7.09 -1.06
C CYS A 232 9.44 6.87 -2.57
N ASP A 233 8.83 5.82 -3.11
CA ASP A 233 8.90 5.44 -4.52
C ASP A 233 7.62 5.86 -5.28
N PRO A 234 7.63 6.99 -6.02
CA PRO A 234 6.45 7.47 -6.74
C PRO A 234 6.08 6.62 -7.95
N ASP A 235 7.03 5.89 -8.53
CA ASP A 235 6.77 5.04 -9.69
C ASP A 235 5.99 3.80 -9.25
N LEU A 236 6.46 3.16 -8.16
CA LEU A 236 5.73 2.05 -7.53
C LEU A 236 4.38 2.50 -6.96
N TYR A 237 4.30 3.71 -6.40
CA TYR A 237 3.05 4.27 -5.88
C TYR A 237 2.02 4.43 -7.02
N THR A 238 2.43 5.01 -8.14
CA THR A 238 1.57 5.22 -9.32
C THR A 238 1.07 3.86 -9.86
N TYR A 239 1.96 2.88 -9.96
CA TYR A 239 1.61 1.53 -10.38
C TYR A 239 0.55 0.89 -9.46
N ALA A 240 0.82 0.84 -8.15
CA ALA A 240 -0.08 0.22 -7.17
C ALA A 240 -1.42 0.95 -7.05
N MET A 241 -1.40 2.29 -7.19
CA MET A 241 -2.62 3.10 -7.24
C MET A 241 -3.48 2.75 -8.46
N GLY A 242 -2.88 2.59 -9.65
CA GLY A 242 -3.57 2.18 -10.86
C GLY A 242 -4.27 0.83 -10.70
N GLN A 243 -3.59 -0.16 -10.12
CA GLN A 243 -4.18 -1.48 -9.84
C GLN A 243 -5.31 -1.42 -8.81
N SER A 244 -5.26 -0.44 -7.89
CA SER A 244 -6.31 -0.24 -6.88
C SER A 244 -7.62 0.29 -7.47
N LEU A 245 -7.60 0.89 -8.66
CA LEU A 245 -8.78 1.55 -9.23
C LEU A 245 -9.93 0.58 -9.50
N ALA A 246 -9.64 -0.59 -10.07
CA ALA A 246 -10.66 -1.61 -10.36
C ALA A 246 -11.45 -2.03 -9.11
N VAL A 247 -10.79 -2.10 -7.95
CA VAL A 247 -11.41 -2.41 -6.66
C VAL A 247 -12.46 -1.36 -6.26
N PHE A 248 -12.18 -0.07 -6.46
CA PHE A 248 -13.14 0.99 -6.15
C PHE A 248 -14.38 0.96 -7.06
N TRP A 249 -14.20 0.55 -8.31
CA TRP A 249 -15.29 0.38 -9.26
C TRP A 249 -16.16 -0.82 -8.92
N ALA A 250 -15.55 -1.98 -8.67
CA ALA A 250 -16.26 -3.21 -8.31
C ALA A 250 -17.07 -3.06 -7.01
N ALA A 251 -16.47 -2.43 -5.99
CA ALA A 251 -17.12 -2.14 -4.70
C ALA A 251 -18.04 -0.90 -4.72
N ASN A 252 -18.23 -0.25 -5.88
CA ASN A 252 -19.03 0.95 -6.03
C ASN A 252 -18.73 2.04 -4.98
N ARG A 253 -17.46 2.44 -4.84
CA ARG A 253 -17.04 3.52 -3.92
C ARG A 253 -17.12 4.87 -4.66
N PRO A 254 -18.24 5.62 -4.63
CA PRO A 254 -18.46 6.75 -5.53
C PRO A 254 -17.44 7.86 -5.39
N ASN A 255 -16.98 8.10 -4.15
CA ASN A 255 -15.99 9.12 -3.84
C ASN A 255 -14.61 8.80 -4.44
N TYR A 256 -14.28 7.52 -4.62
CA TYR A 256 -12.96 7.10 -5.08
C TYR A 256 -12.96 6.62 -6.53
N LYS A 257 -14.04 6.00 -7.04
CA LYS A 257 -14.12 5.52 -8.43
C LYS A 257 -13.88 6.63 -9.46
N ARG A 258 -14.33 7.86 -9.19
CA ARG A 258 -14.10 9.03 -10.05
C ARG A 258 -12.77 9.72 -9.74
N TRP A 259 -12.59 10.14 -8.49
CA TRP A 259 -11.52 11.06 -8.12
C TRP A 259 -10.16 10.38 -7.99
N ALA A 260 -10.12 9.07 -7.68
CA ALA A 260 -8.86 8.32 -7.75
C ALA A 260 -8.37 8.16 -9.20
N ILE A 261 -9.27 8.14 -10.21
CA ILE A 261 -8.85 8.20 -11.62
C ILE A 261 -8.18 9.54 -11.92
N LYS A 262 -8.77 10.67 -11.50
CA LYS A 262 -8.17 12.00 -11.73
C LYS A 262 -6.78 12.09 -11.10
N ALA A 263 -6.65 11.67 -9.84
CA ALA A 263 -5.36 11.61 -9.14
C ALA A 263 -4.35 10.68 -9.84
N PHE A 264 -4.78 9.47 -10.25
CA PHE A 264 -3.93 8.54 -10.99
C PHE A 264 -3.44 9.12 -12.33
N LEU A 265 -4.32 9.75 -13.10
CA LEU A 265 -3.94 10.39 -14.37
C LEU A 265 -2.98 11.57 -14.16
N GLN A 266 -3.15 12.35 -13.08
CA GLN A 266 -2.19 13.39 -12.70
C GLN A 266 -0.82 12.79 -12.39
N LEU A 267 -0.76 11.68 -11.64
CA LEU A 267 0.49 10.98 -11.32
C LEU A 267 1.17 10.38 -12.56
N VAL A 268 0.41 9.82 -13.50
CA VAL A 268 0.94 9.29 -14.76
C VAL A 268 1.48 10.41 -15.65
N ASN A 269 0.80 11.55 -15.69
CA ASN A 269 1.15 12.68 -16.56
C ASN A 269 1.94 13.78 -15.84
N ARG A 270 2.51 13.47 -14.67
CA ARG A 270 3.04 14.45 -13.73
C ARG A 270 4.22 15.25 -14.30
N ASP A 271 5.12 14.61 -15.04
CA ASP A 271 6.30 15.28 -15.59
C ASP A 271 5.98 16.16 -16.81
N ASN A 272 4.91 15.84 -17.54
CA ASN A 272 4.43 16.66 -18.64
C ASN A 272 3.68 17.90 -18.14
N THR A 273 2.88 17.74 -17.08
CA THR A 273 2.03 18.83 -16.54
C THR A 273 2.78 19.71 -15.54
N HIS A 274 3.67 19.11 -14.74
CA HIS A 274 4.42 19.77 -13.67
C HIS A 274 5.90 19.32 -13.69
N PRO A 275 6.70 19.78 -14.67
CA PRO A 275 8.11 19.39 -14.78
C PRO A 275 8.88 19.60 -13.46
N GLY A 276 9.57 18.56 -13.01
CA GLY A 276 10.34 18.55 -11.75
C GLY A 276 9.59 17.93 -10.56
N ILE A 277 8.31 17.58 -10.72
CA ILE A 277 7.55 16.96 -9.63
C ILE A 277 7.99 15.54 -9.30
N SER A 278 8.41 14.74 -10.28
CA SER A 278 8.96 13.40 -10.03
C SER A 278 10.15 13.45 -9.08
N GLU A 279 11.06 14.41 -9.30
CA GLU A 279 12.22 14.61 -8.43
C GLU A 279 11.79 15.04 -7.02
N MET A 280 10.84 15.98 -6.92
CA MET A 280 10.29 16.41 -5.62
C MET A 280 9.65 15.24 -4.85
N LEU A 281 8.87 14.38 -5.53
CA LEU A 281 8.24 13.22 -4.91
C LEU A 281 9.29 12.21 -4.41
N LYS A 282 10.31 11.92 -5.22
CA LYS A 282 11.46 11.05 -4.85
C LYS A 282 12.23 11.61 -3.65
N ASN A 283 12.32 12.94 -3.55
CA ASN A 283 13.00 13.65 -2.47
C ASN A 283 12.14 13.88 -1.20
N GLY A 284 11.10 13.07 -0.99
CA GLY A 284 10.29 13.11 0.24
C GLY A 284 8.95 13.85 0.10
N GLY A 285 8.58 14.29 -1.10
CA GLY A 285 7.25 14.88 -1.36
C GLY A 285 6.10 13.86 -1.29
N LEU A 286 6.38 12.57 -1.46
CA LEU A 286 5.36 11.52 -1.38
C LEU A 286 5.05 11.10 0.07
N SER A 287 6.04 11.15 0.97
CA SER A 287 5.89 10.64 2.33
C SER A 287 6.85 11.30 3.33
N VAL A 288 6.39 11.44 4.57
CA VAL A 288 7.13 12.05 5.67
C VAL A 288 8.01 11.00 6.35
N ARG A 289 9.26 11.37 6.65
CA ARG A 289 10.17 10.57 7.45
C ARG A 289 10.34 11.21 8.83
N ARG A 290 10.01 10.46 9.89
CA ARG A 290 10.13 10.96 11.28
C ARG A 290 11.35 10.42 12.04
N THR A 291 11.95 9.33 11.57
CA THR A 291 13.14 8.72 12.19
C THR A 291 14.22 8.42 11.13
N LYS A 292 15.46 8.16 11.54
CA LYS A 292 16.57 7.84 10.62
C LYS A 292 16.56 6.39 10.12
N LYS A 293 15.55 5.60 10.44
CA LYS A 293 15.52 4.16 10.16
C LYS A 293 14.94 3.86 8.79
N ASN A 294 15.28 2.71 8.24
CA ASN A 294 14.72 2.28 6.96
C ASN A 294 13.24 1.94 7.13
N PHE A 295 12.46 2.08 6.06
CA PHE A 295 11.03 1.71 6.04
C PHE A 295 10.15 2.44 7.08
N CYS A 296 10.57 3.62 7.57
CA CYS A 296 9.85 4.36 8.62
C CYS A 296 8.98 5.51 8.11
N ARG A 297 8.89 5.70 6.78
CA ARG A 297 8.12 6.80 6.21
C ARG A 297 6.61 6.55 6.29
N THR A 298 5.84 7.61 6.45
CA THR A 298 4.37 7.57 6.53
C THR A 298 3.77 8.58 5.56
N ALA A 299 2.57 8.30 5.05
CA ALA A 299 1.86 9.25 4.21
C ALA A 299 1.64 10.59 4.93
N HIS A 300 1.56 11.68 4.17
CA HIS A 300 1.40 13.02 4.75
C HIS A 300 0.09 13.18 5.52
N ASP A 301 -1.01 12.65 4.99
CA ASP A 301 -2.34 12.78 5.58
C ASP A 301 -2.49 12.00 6.90
N ILE A 302 -1.95 10.78 7.02
CA ILE A 302 -1.91 10.10 8.33
C ILE A 302 -0.97 10.79 9.32
N THR A 303 0.13 11.37 8.83
CA THR A 303 1.07 12.09 9.70
C THR A 303 0.41 13.35 10.26
N LEU A 304 -0.34 14.08 9.43
CA LEU A 304 -1.16 15.21 9.83
C LEU A 304 -2.20 14.80 10.90
N GLU A 305 -2.88 13.68 10.68
CA GLU A 305 -3.88 13.14 11.61
C GLU A 305 -3.27 12.82 12.98
N GLN A 306 -2.11 12.16 13.00
CA GLN A 306 -1.41 11.72 14.21
C GLN A 306 -0.63 12.83 14.92
N THR A 307 -0.50 14.01 14.32
CA THR A 307 0.27 15.13 14.88
C THR A 307 -0.62 16.35 14.98
N ALA A 308 -0.64 17.22 13.96
CA ALA A 308 -1.33 18.49 13.98
C ALA A 308 -2.81 18.39 14.35
N ASN A 309 -3.56 17.44 13.77
CA ASN A 309 -4.99 17.28 14.07
C ASN A 309 -5.21 16.76 15.49
N ARG A 310 -4.49 15.71 15.90
CA ARG A 310 -4.56 15.19 17.26
C ARG A 310 -4.19 16.24 18.30
N ASP A 311 -3.14 17.01 18.06
CA ASP A 311 -2.68 18.05 18.97
C ASP A 311 -3.69 19.21 18.98
N ALA A 312 -4.25 19.60 17.82
CA ALA A 312 -5.30 20.61 17.72
C ALA A 312 -6.60 20.19 18.44
N ALA A 313 -6.95 18.91 18.38
CA ALA A 313 -8.15 18.32 18.95
C ALA A 313 -7.99 17.86 20.42
N SER A 314 -6.78 17.99 20.98
CA SER A 314 -6.50 17.56 22.35
C SER A 314 -7.44 18.26 23.34
N PRO A 315 -8.21 17.52 24.18
CA PRO A 315 -9.13 18.14 25.12
C PRO A 315 -8.47 19.05 26.16
N GLN A 316 -7.19 18.82 26.44
CA GLN A 316 -6.44 19.51 27.50
C GLN A 316 -5.57 20.66 26.98
N THR A 317 -5.05 20.54 25.76
CA THR A 317 -4.03 21.46 25.21
C THR A 317 -4.34 21.92 23.79
N GLY A 318 -5.39 21.35 23.19
CA GLY A 318 -5.74 21.57 21.81
C GLY A 318 -6.43 22.90 21.61
N ILE A 319 -6.18 23.49 20.46
CA ILE A 319 -6.78 24.77 20.10
C ILE A 319 -8.31 24.69 20.04
N SER A 320 -8.86 23.53 19.68
CA SER A 320 -10.32 23.33 19.65
C SER A 320 -10.95 23.45 21.04
N ALA A 321 -10.20 23.12 22.10
CA ALA A 321 -10.62 23.24 23.48
C ALA A 321 -10.35 24.65 24.05
N PHE A 322 -9.27 25.30 23.61
CA PHE A 322 -8.85 26.59 24.15
C PHE A 322 -9.53 27.81 23.51
N THR A 323 -9.89 27.76 22.22
CA THR A 323 -10.48 28.93 21.56
C THR A 323 -11.38 28.62 20.37
N THR A 324 -12.55 29.26 20.36
CA THR A 324 -13.47 29.30 19.22
C THR A 324 -13.24 30.52 18.32
N ASN A 325 -12.41 31.48 18.74
CA ASN A 325 -12.14 32.72 18.00
C ASN A 325 -11.27 32.45 16.76
N ALA A 326 -11.75 32.87 15.58
CA ALA A 326 -11.05 32.73 14.30
C ALA A 326 -9.65 33.36 14.29
N SER A 327 -9.45 34.52 14.92
CA SER A 327 -8.15 35.18 15.02
C SER A 327 -7.17 34.38 15.89
N GLY A 328 -7.66 33.77 16.97
CA GLY A 328 -6.89 32.85 17.80
C GLY A 328 -6.48 31.61 17.03
N ARG A 329 -7.41 31.04 16.25
CA ARG A 329 -7.15 29.92 15.35
C ARG A 329 -6.09 30.23 14.30
N LYS A 330 -6.21 31.38 13.64
CA LYS A 330 -5.22 31.83 12.65
C LYS A 330 -3.84 31.99 13.25
N ARG A 331 -3.73 32.62 14.43
CA ARG A 331 -2.43 32.82 15.11
C ARG A 331 -1.77 31.50 15.47
N TRP A 332 -2.53 30.55 15.99
CA TRP A 332 -2.02 29.21 16.29
C TRP A 332 -1.56 28.51 15.00
N SER A 333 -2.40 28.47 13.95
CA SER A 333 -2.03 27.81 12.69
C SER A 333 -0.73 28.34 12.08
N VAL A 334 -0.46 29.64 12.22
CA VAL A 334 0.79 30.27 11.75
C VAL A 334 1.98 29.99 12.66
N THR A 335 1.78 29.91 13.99
CA THR A 335 2.88 29.84 14.97
C THR A 335 3.21 28.42 15.47
N THR A 336 2.32 27.45 15.30
CA THR A 336 2.46 26.10 15.88
C THR A 336 3.72 25.39 15.42
N ALA A 337 4.06 25.44 14.14
CA ALA A 337 5.26 24.78 13.62
C ALA A 337 6.55 25.32 14.29
N ALA A 338 6.68 26.64 14.38
CA ALA A 338 7.81 27.30 15.03
C ALA A 338 7.88 26.95 16.53
N ARG A 339 6.74 26.96 17.23
CA ARG A 339 6.68 26.57 18.65
C ARG A 339 7.10 25.12 18.87
N SER A 340 6.62 24.20 18.04
CA SER A 340 7.00 22.78 18.10
C SER A 340 8.49 22.56 17.83
N GLN A 341 9.10 23.37 16.96
CA GLN A 341 10.54 23.34 16.71
C GLN A 341 11.33 23.80 17.95
N VAL A 342 10.96 24.93 18.56
CA VAL A 342 11.60 25.43 19.79
C VAL A 342 11.52 24.39 20.91
N VAL A 343 10.35 23.79 21.12
CA VAL A 343 10.16 22.72 22.12
C VAL A 343 11.02 21.49 21.80
N SER A 344 11.16 21.10 20.53
CA SER A 344 12.01 19.97 20.14
C SER A 344 13.48 20.23 20.43
N ILE A 345 13.98 21.44 20.10
CA ILE A 345 15.35 21.87 20.39
C ILE A 345 15.60 21.87 21.91
N LEU A 346 14.67 22.41 22.69
CA LEU A 346 14.78 22.39 24.15
C LEU A 346 14.84 20.97 24.70
N LYS A 347 13.92 20.09 24.28
CA LYS A 347 13.92 18.67 24.69
C LYS A 347 15.23 17.96 24.34
N GLU A 348 15.81 18.27 23.17
CA GLU A 348 17.10 17.75 22.76
C GLU A 348 18.22 18.25 23.68
N SER A 349 18.26 19.56 23.96
CA SER A 349 19.28 20.17 24.82
C SER A 349 19.27 19.65 26.26
N VAL A 350 18.11 19.22 26.77
CA VAL A 350 17.98 18.63 28.12
C VAL A 350 17.96 17.11 28.13
N GLY A 351 18.24 16.45 27.00
CA GLY A 351 18.31 15.00 26.89
C GLY A 351 16.96 14.26 27.05
N MET A 352 15.83 14.95 26.89
CA MET A 352 14.48 14.41 27.04
C MET A 352 13.87 13.86 25.73
N GLN A 353 14.68 13.62 24.70
CA GLN A 353 14.18 12.96 23.49
C GLN A 353 14.08 11.44 23.70
N SER A 354 12.89 10.91 23.44
CA SER A 354 12.66 9.46 23.34
C SER A 354 13.45 8.89 22.15
N ARG A 355 14.18 7.80 22.40
CA ARG A 355 14.96 7.05 21.39
C ARG A 355 14.18 5.89 20.78
N ASP A 356 12.84 5.94 20.77
CA ASP A 356 12.06 4.84 20.20
C ASP A 356 12.17 4.87 18.66
N ASP A 357 13.18 4.14 18.20
CA ASP A 357 13.77 4.24 16.85
C ASP A 357 13.41 3.03 15.97
N ILE A 358 12.42 2.23 16.37
CA ILE A 358 12.00 1.04 15.61
C ILE A 358 10.49 1.13 15.36
N ALA A 359 10.10 0.94 14.10
CA ALA A 359 8.70 0.85 13.72
C ALA A 359 8.00 -0.23 14.56
N GLN A 360 6.80 0.04 15.05
CA GLN A 360 6.12 -0.85 16.00
C GLN A 360 5.96 -2.28 15.44
N GLU A 361 5.77 -2.40 14.13
CA GLU A 361 5.67 -3.67 13.40
C GLU A 361 6.97 -4.48 13.43
N CYS A 362 8.13 -3.83 13.55
CA CYS A 362 9.46 -4.46 13.57
C CYS A 362 9.94 -4.83 14.98
N LYS A 363 9.18 -4.51 16.04
CA LYS A 363 9.56 -4.90 17.41
C LYS A 363 9.42 -6.40 17.58
N ALA A 364 10.41 -7.06 18.18
CA ALA A 364 10.43 -8.52 18.35
C ALA A 364 9.15 -9.08 19.02
N GLY A 365 8.63 -8.39 20.04
CA GLY A 365 7.36 -8.75 20.67
C GLY A 365 6.16 -8.69 19.71
N ARG A 366 6.11 -7.67 18.83
CA ARG A 366 5.07 -7.56 17.80
C ARG A 366 5.18 -8.69 16.77
N ILE A 367 6.39 -8.99 16.29
CA ILE A 367 6.65 -10.08 15.35
C ILE A 367 6.21 -11.43 15.96
N LYS A 368 6.54 -11.69 17.24
CA LYS A 368 6.09 -12.89 17.95
C LYS A 368 4.56 -12.99 17.98
N THR A 369 3.88 -11.95 18.45
CA THR A 369 2.40 -11.93 18.53
C THR A 369 1.74 -12.08 17.15
N ASP A 370 2.30 -11.48 16.10
CA ASP A 370 1.72 -11.60 14.76
C ASP A 370 1.98 -12.99 14.14
N ARG A 371 3.10 -13.65 14.46
CA ARG A 371 3.33 -15.07 14.10
C ARG A 371 2.35 -16.01 14.78
N GLU A 372 2.12 -15.83 16.09
CA GLU A 372 1.10 -16.57 16.84
C GLU A 372 -0.29 -16.38 16.23
N ALA A 373 -0.61 -15.16 15.80
CA ALA A 373 -1.86 -14.86 15.11
C ALA A 373 -1.98 -15.56 13.75
N VAL A 374 -0.91 -15.62 12.95
CA VAL A 374 -0.90 -16.36 11.68
C VAL A 374 -1.19 -17.84 11.93
N MET A 375 -0.53 -18.45 12.93
CA MET A 375 -0.76 -19.86 13.28
C MET A 375 -2.20 -20.11 13.72
N ALA A 376 -2.75 -19.27 14.59
CA ALA A 376 -4.14 -19.40 15.05
C ALA A 376 -5.16 -19.29 13.90
N VAL A 377 -4.97 -18.35 12.97
CA VAL A 377 -5.84 -18.19 11.80
C VAL A 377 -5.73 -19.40 10.87
N LYS A 378 -4.50 -19.88 10.61
CA LYS A 378 -4.26 -21.05 9.77
C LYS A 378 -4.92 -22.30 10.34
N GLU A 379 -4.73 -22.58 11.62
CA GLU A 379 -5.36 -23.71 12.30
C GLU A 379 -6.89 -23.60 12.28
N THR A 380 -7.43 -22.40 12.51
CA THR A 380 -8.87 -22.15 12.42
C THR A 380 -9.42 -22.49 11.03
N ILE A 381 -8.75 -22.04 9.96
CA ILE A 381 -9.17 -22.33 8.58
C ILE A 381 -9.06 -23.84 8.26
N LEU A 382 -8.04 -24.52 8.77
CA LEU A 382 -7.87 -25.98 8.60
C LEU A 382 -8.97 -26.78 9.29
N ASN A 383 -9.42 -26.34 10.48
CA ASN A 383 -10.53 -26.94 11.21
C ASN A 383 -11.92 -26.58 10.65
N MET A 384 -11.96 -25.64 9.71
CA MET A 384 -13.12 -25.25 8.93
C MET A 384 -13.04 -25.90 7.55
N MET A 385 -13.47 -25.19 6.51
CA MET A 385 -13.21 -25.60 5.13
C MET A 385 -11.94 -24.90 4.61
N ASN A 386 -10.86 -25.67 4.46
CA ASN A 386 -9.65 -25.20 3.81
C ASN A 386 -9.96 -24.87 2.33
N PRO A 387 -9.79 -23.62 1.87
CA PRO A 387 -10.13 -23.22 0.50
C PRO A 387 -9.27 -23.90 -0.58
N PHE A 388 -8.16 -24.53 -0.20
CA PHE A 388 -7.24 -25.23 -1.09
C PHE A 388 -7.36 -26.76 -0.99
N PHE A 389 -8.41 -27.28 -0.35
CA PHE A 389 -8.63 -28.72 -0.21
C PHE A 389 -9.12 -29.36 -1.52
N THR A 390 -8.60 -30.53 -1.87
CA THR A 390 -8.85 -31.18 -3.18
C THR A 390 -10.17 -31.92 -3.31
N GLU A 391 -10.83 -32.25 -2.20
CA GLU A 391 -12.10 -32.99 -2.25
C GLU A 391 -13.32 -32.07 -2.34
N LEU A 392 -13.11 -30.75 -2.42
CA LEU A 392 -14.19 -29.80 -2.71
C LEU A 392 -14.62 -29.93 -4.17
N ASP A 393 -15.92 -29.80 -4.44
CA ASP A 393 -16.39 -29.69 -5.82
C ASP A 393 -15.79 -28.41 -6.44
N PRO A 394 -14.96 -28.52 -7.49
CA PRO A 394 -14.26 -27.38 -8.06
C PRO A 394 -15.21 -26.34 -8.67
N ASN A 395 -16.47 -26.71 -8.96
CA ASN A 395 -17.45 -25.85 -9.62
C ASN A 395 -18.24 -24.94 -8.66
N HIS A 396 -18.01 -25.06 -7.36
CA HIS A 396 -18.72 -24.28 -6.35
C HIS A 396 -17.75 -23.44 -5.53
N ASN A 397 -18.14 -22.18 -5.28
CA ASN A 397 -17.48 -21.32 -4.30
C ASN A 397 -18.17 -21.51 -2.94
N TYR A 398 -17.42 -21.87 -1.91
CA TYR A 398 -17.96 -22.20 -0.59
C TYR A 398 -17.65 -21.14 0.46
N CYS A 399 -18.61 -20.91 1.36
CA CYS A 399 -18.38 -20.19 2.59
C CYS A 399 -17.53 -21.06 3.53
N ILE A 400 -16.34 -20.58 3.91
CA ILE A 400 -15.36 -21.45 4.59
C ILE A 400 -15.81 -21.91 5.98
N THR A 401 -16.69 -21.17 6.66
CA THR A 401 -17.16 -21.52 8.01
C THR A 401 -18.38 -22.42 8.02
N THR A 402 -19.27 -22.28 7.02
CA THR A 402 -20.54 -23.03 6.99
C THR A 402 -20.51 -24.20 6.02
N GLY A 403 -19.51 -24.25 5.13
CA GLY A 403 -19.42 -25.22 4.04
C GLY A 403 -20.54 -25.12 3.01
N ARG A 404 -21.35 -24.05 3.04
CA ARG A 404 -22.44 -23.84 2.08
C ARG A 404 -21.88 -23.23 0.80
N ALA A 405 -22.28 -23.81 -0.34
CA ALA A 405 -22.01 -23.22 -1.64
C ALA A 405 -22.77 -21.89 -1.80
N LEU A 406 -22.11 -20.90 -2.40
CA LEU A 406 -22.73 -19.66 -2.81
C LEU A 406 -23.65 -19.91 -4.01
N ASP A 407 -24.65 -19.03 -4.17
CA ASP A 407 -25.45 -18.98 -5.40
C ASP A 407 -24.53 -18.86 -6.63
N PRO A 408 -24.73 -19.65 -7.70
CA PRO A 408 -23.85 -19.62 -8.87
C PRO A 408 -23.74 -18.25 -9.55
N GLY A 409 -24.82 -17.46 -9.51
CA GLY A 409 -24.83 -16.09 -10.03
C GLY A 409 -23.90 -15.18 -9.22
N ILE A 410 -24.03 -15.22 -7.89
CA ILE A 410 -23.16 -14.46 -6.97
C ILE A 410 -21.70 -14.93 -7.09
N ALA A 411 -21.46 -16.24 -7.08
CA ALA A 411 -20.14 -16.83 -7.22
C ALA A 411 -19.45 -16.33 -8.49
N LYS A 412 -20.15 -16.40 -9.64
CA LYS A 412 -19.61 -15.90 -10.91
C LYS A 412 -19.22 -14.42 -10.84
N GLN A 413 -20.03 -13.58 -10.21
CA GLN A 413 -19.72 -12.16 -10.09
C GLN A 413 -18.48 -11.91 -9.19
N LEU A 414 -18.36 -12.62 -8.06
CA LEU A 414 -17.21 -12.50 -7.14
C LEU A 414 -15.91 -12.99 -7.79
N LEU A 415 -15.96 -14.06 -8.59
CA LEU A 415 -14.77 -14.55 -9.29
C LEU A 415 -14.32 -13.62 -10.43
N HIS A 416 -15.23 -12.81 -10.97
CA HIS A 416 -14.95 -11.80 -11.99
C HIS A 416 -14.91 -10.37 -11.44
N TRP A 417 -14.78 -10.22 -10.11
CA TRP A 417 -14.94 -8.92 -9.44
C TRP A 417 -13.99 -7.85 -9.96
N LEU A 418 -12.69 -8.16 -10.00
CA LEU A 418 -11.66 -7.23 -10.49
C LEU A 418 -11.80 -6.96 -12.01
N PRO A 419 -11.96 -7.98 -12.88
CA PRO A 419 -12.27 -7.76 -14.30
C PRO A 419 -13.47 -6.84 -14.54
N MET A 420 -14.59 -7.05 -13.86
CA MET A 420 -15.80 -6.21 -13.99
C MET A 420 -15.53 -4.77 -13.56
N GLY A 421 -14.85 -4.58 -12.43
CA GLY A 421 -14.44 -3.25 -11.97
C GLY A 421 -13.55 -2.52 -12.98
N LYS A 422 -12.62 -3.26 -13.60
CA LYS A 422 -11.75 -2.73 -14.66
C LYS A 422 -12.53 -2.36 -15.92
N GLU A 423 -13.45 -3.20 -16.38
CA GLU A 423 -14.29 -2.93 -17.55
C GLU A 423 -15.11 -1.64 -17.36
N TRP A 424 -15.75 -1.49 -16.18
CA TRP A 424 -16.53 -0.28 -15.88
C TRP A 424 -15.67 0.98 -15.79
N MET A 425 -14.46 0.85 -15.25
CA MET A 425 -13.47 1.93 -15.23
C MET A 425 -13.06 2.33 -16.64
N ASP A 426 -12.70 1.37 -17.48
CA ASP A 426 -12.23 1.62 -18.85
C ASP A 426 -13.34 2.24 -19.70
N SER A 427 -14.60 1.79 -19.55
CA SER A 427 -15.78 2.43 -20.16
C SER A 427 -15.91 3.89 -19.75
N PHE A 428 -15.83 4.18 -18.45
CA PHE A 428 -15.93 5.55 -17.95
C PHE A 428 -14.81 6.45 -18.48
N ILE A 429 -13.57 5.96 -18.53
CA ILE A 429 -12.43 6.70 -19.10
C ILE A 429 -12.66 6.97 -20.59
N SER A 430 -13.13 5.97 -21.34
CA SER A 430 -13.44 6.12 -22.77
C SER A 430 -14.52 7.18 -23.01
N GLU A 431 -15.61 7.15 -22.24
CA GLU A 431 -16.68 8.16 -22.31
C GLU A 431 -16.17 9.56 -21.96
N CYS A 432 -15.24 9.70 -21.00
CA CYS A 432 -14.65 11.00 -20.65
C CYS A 432 -13.73 11.54 -21.75
N LYS A 433 -13.04 10.66 -22.50
CA LYS A 433 -12.20 11.07 -23.64
C LYS A 433 -13.04 11.64 -24.78
N THR A 434 -14.19 11.03 -25.08
CA THR A 434 -15.08 11.50 -26.15
C THR A 434 -15.94 12.68 -25.71
N ARG A 435 -16.30 12.74 -24.42
CA ARG A 435 -17.16 13.79 -23.86
C ARG A 435 -16.65 14.23 -22.48
N PRO A 436 -15.79 15.26 -22.39
CA PRO A 436 -15.19 15.69 -21.12
C PRO A 436 -16.20 15.99 -20.00
N ALA A 437 -17.38 16.53 -20.34
CA ALA A 437 -18.47 16.78 -19.38
C ALA A 437 -18.95 15.52 -18.63
N ARG A 438 -18.73 14.33 -19.21
CA ARG A 438 -19.07 13.04 -18.59
C ARG A 438 -18.45 12.87 -17.21
N PHE A 439 -17.27 13.45 -16.97
CA PHE A 439 -16.56 13.31 -15.71
C PHE A 439 -17.38 13.84 -14.52
N GLU A 440 -18.12 14.94 -14.70
CA GLU A 440 -18.92 15.55 -13.65
C GLU A 440 -20.28 14.85 -13.45
N GLU A 441 -20.82 14.24 -14.50
CA GLU A 441 -22.12 13.57 -14.49
C GLU A 441 -22.21 12.39 -13.52
N ARG A 442 -23.40 12.20 -12.95
CA ARG A 442 -23.71 11.10 -12.02
C ARG A 442 -23.31 9.76 -12.63
N ILE A 443 -22.43 9.04 -11.95
CA ILE A 443 -22.07 7.67 -12.32
C ILE A 443 -23.14 6.73 -11.75
N LYS A 444 -23.87 6.04 -12.62
CA LYS A 444 -24.85 5.02 -12.22
C LYS A 444 -24.19 4.01 -11.28
N SER A 445 -24.93 3.62 -10.25
CA SER A 445 -24.48 2.61 -9.29
C SER A 445 -24.50 1.25 -9.98
N LYS A 446 -23.33 0.70 -10.28
CA LYS A 446 -23.15 -0.71 -10.61
C LYS A 446 -22.35 -1.29 -9.44
N LYS A 447 -22.88 -2.30 -8.76
CA LYS A 447 -22.17 -3.02 -7.71
C LYS A 447 -22.20 -4.50 -8.06
N VAL A 448 -21.10 -5.18 -7.76
CA VAL A 448 -21.14 -6.62 -7.64
C VAL A 448 -21.67 -6.94 -6.24
N ASP A 449 -22.52 -7.97 -6.13
CA ASP A 449 -22.94 -8.45 -4.81
C ASP A 449 -21.71 -9.05 -4.09
N GLY A 450 -21.56 -8.66 -2.82
CA GLY A 450 -20.36 -8.87 -2.02
C GLY A 450 -20.56 -9.85 -0.89
#